data_AF-X1DY16-F1
#
_entry.id   AF-X1DY16-F1
#
_cell.length_a   1.000
_cell.length_b   1.000
_cell.length_c   1.000
_cell.angle_alpha   90.00
_cell.angle_beta   90.00
_cell.angle_gamma   90.00
#
_symmetry.space_group_name_H-M   'P 1'
#
loop_
_entity.id
_entity.type
_entity.pdbx_description
1 polymer ?
#
loop_
_entity_poly.entity_id
_entity_poly.type
_entity_poly.pdbx_seq_one_letter_code
_entity_poly.pdbx_strand_id
1 'polypeptide(L)'
;ALGIVLVLLTGTILLIIGAMGVFIGVFYAALKYHALGDFAVFLNFGILGALGAWVVQTQSFSWLPVIWTVPMAMLVSAILHANNWRDAASDKERKIATIAGCWE
;
A
#
# COMPACT_ATOMS: atom_id res chain seq x y z
N ALA A 1 -17.38 -2.21 10.38
CA ALA A 1 -18.67 -2.87 10.07
C ALA A 1 -18.68 -3.44 8.65
N LEU A 2 -18.59 -2.59 7.60
CA LEU A 2 -18.71 -3.05 6.20
C LEU A 2 -17.65 -4.09 5.76
N GLY A 3 -16.39 -3.95 6.18
CA GLY A 3 -15.36 -4.94 5.86
C GLY A 3 -15.64 -6.34 6.42
N ILE A 4 -16.25 -6.43 7.61
CA ILE A 4 -16.64 -7.72 8.21
C ILE A 4 -17.79 -8.33 7.41
N VAL A 5 -18.76 -7.52 6.95
CA VAL A 5 -19.85 -7.98 6.09
C VAL A 5 -19.30 -8.57 4.79
N LEU A 6 -18.34 -7.91 4.14
CA LEU A 6 -17.70 -8.46 2.93
C LEU A 6 -16.98 -9.78 3.21
N VAL A 7 -16.26 -9.89 4.32
CA VAL A 7 -15.60 -11.16 4.71
C VAL A 7 -16.61 -12.29 4.86
N LEU A 8 -17.76 -12.03 5.48
CA LEU A 8 -18.82 -13.03 5.64
C LEU A 8 -19.45 -13.46 4.29
N LEU A 9 -19.48 -12.57 3.29
CA LEU A 9 -20.06 -12.84 1.97
C LEU A 9 -19.07 -13.47 0.98
N THR A 10 -17.76 -13.25 1.17
CA THR A 10 -16.73 -13.66 0.21
C THR A 10 -15.86 -14.80 0.72
N GLY A 11 -15.48 -14.79 2.00
CA GLY A 11 -14.62 -15.79 2.61
C GLY A 11 -13.37 -15.24 3.32
N THR A 12 -12.62 -16.16 3.92
CA THR A 12 -11.48 -15.87 4.80
C THR A 12 -10.26 -15.27 4.11
N ILE A 13 -10.12 -15.47 2.79
CA ILE A 13 -9.03 -14.87 2.00
C ILE A 13 -9.08 -13.33 2.09
N LEU A 14 -10.29 -12.76 2.01
CA LEU A 14 -10.47 -11.32 2.12
C LEU A 14 -10.10 -10.79 3.52
N LEU A 15 -10.31 -11.60 4.57
CA LEU A 15 -9.92 -11.23 5.93
C LEU A 15 -8.40 -11.09 6.04
N ILE A 16 -7.65 -12.00 5.44
CA ILE A 16 -6.17 -11.96 5.44
C ILE A 16 -5.69 -10.71 4.68
N ILE A 17 -6.22 -10.46 3.48
CA ILE A 17 -5.86 -9.28 2.67
C ILE A 17 -6.17 -7.98 3.44
N GLY A 18 -7.36 -7.90 4.03
CA GLY A 18 -7.80 -6.76 4.83
C GLY A 18 -6.94 -6.56 6.08
N ALA A 19 -6.58 -7.64 6.79
CA ALA A 19 -5.72 -7.58 7.97
C ALA A 19 -4.31 -7.08 7.61
N MET A 20 -3.73 -7.53 6.50
CA MET A 20 -2.46 -7.01 5.99
C MET A 20 -2.55 -5.52 5.66
N GLY A 21 -3.63 -5.09 4.99
CA GLY A 21 -3.81 -3.68 4.63
C GLY A 21 -4.02 -2.76 5.84
N VAL A 22 -4.74 -3.24 6.86
CA VAL A 22 -4.90 -2.54 8.14
C VAL A 22 -3.57 -2.46 8.87
N PHE A 23 -2.80 -3.56 8.94
CA PHE A 23 -1.48 -3.57 9.55
C PHE A 23 -0.56 -2.53 8.89
N ILE A 24 -0.43 -2.56 7.56
CA ILE A 24 0.39 -1.58 6.82
C ILE A 24 -0.10 -0.15 7.06
N GLY A 25 -1.41 0.08 7.09
CA GLY A 25 -2.00 1.40 7.34
C GLY A 25 -1.72 1.92 8.74
N VAL A 26 -1.88 1.10 9.78
CA VAL A 26 -1.61 1.46 11.19
C VAL A 26 -0.14 1.80 11.39
N PHE A 27 0.76 1.01 10.80
CA PHE A 27 2.19 1.23 10.91
C PHE A 27 2.75 2.21 9.86
N TYR A 28 1.91 2.81 9.02
CA TYR A 28 2.34 3.64 7.90
C TYR A 28 3.27 4.78 8.33
N ALA A 29 2.95 5.48 9.42
CA ALA A 29 3.80 6.54 9.93
C ALA A 29 5.21 6.01 10.26
N ALA A 30 5.30 4.92 11.02
CA ALA A 30 6.56 4.28 11.35
C ALA A 30 7.31 3.80 10.09
N LEU A 31 6.62 3.22 9.12
CA LEU A 31 7.21 2.80 7.84
C LEU A 31 7.76 4.01 7.06
N LYS A 32 7.02 5.13 7.03
CA LYS A 32 7.48 6.37 6.39
C LYS A 32 8.78 6.87 7.01
N TYR A 33 8.94 6.82 8.34
CA TYR A 33 10.18 7.22 9.01
C TYR A 33 11.39 6.32 8.70
N HIS A 34 11.16 5.11 8.17
CA HIS A 34 12.21 4.15 7.81
C HIS A 34 12.35 3.99 6.28
N ALA A 35 11.97 4.99 5.49
CA ALA A 35 12.00 4.95 4.03
C ALA A 35 11.16 3.82 3.39
N LEU A 36 10.18 3.26 4.10
CA LEU A 36 9.28 2.22 3.60
C LEU A 36 7.88 2.77 3.22
N GLY A 37 7.68 4.08 3.29
CA GLY A 37 6.40 4.73 2.96
C GLY A 37 5.96 4.50 1.52
N ASP A 38 6.88 4.59 0.56
CA ASP A 38 6.61 4.34 -0.87
C ASP A 38 6.16 2.90 -1.10
N PHE A 39 6.83 1.93 -0.45
CA PHE A 39 6.47 0.52 -0.52
C PHE A 39 5.11 0.23 0.15
N ALA A 40 4.82 0.86 1.28
CA ALA A 40 3.53 0.74 1.95
C ALA A 40 2.38 1.20 1.04
N VAL A 41 2.56 2.32 0.33
CA VAL A 41 1.56 2.84 -0.62
C VAL A 41 1.45 1.93 -1.86
N PHE A 42 2.56 1.45 -2.40
CA PHE A 42 2.56 0.46 -3.49
C PHE A 42 1.71 -0.78 -3.15
N LEU A 43 1.84 -1.30 -1.92
CA LEU A 43 1.06 -2.45 -1.47
C LEU A 43 -0.42 -2.10 -1.27
N ASN A 44 -0.74 -1.06 -0.50
CA ASN A 44 -2.13 -0.78 -0.11
C ASN A 44 -2.97 -0.19 -1.25
N PHE A 45 -2.42 0.74 -2.02
CA PHE A 45 -3.13 1.40 -3.13
C PHE A 45 -3.03 0.63 -4.45
N GLY A 46 -2.09 -0.32 -4.54
CA GLY A 46 -1.93 -1.19 -5.70
C GLY A 46 -2.39 -2.61 -5.42
N ILE A 47 -1.46 -3.42 -4.93
CA ILE A 47 -1.58 -4.88 -4.89
C ILE A 47 -2.76 -5.37 -4.04
N LEU A 48 -2.84 -4.93 -2.78
CA LEU A 48 -3.86 -5.40 -1.83
C LEU A 48 -5.26 -4.93 -2.23
N GLY A 49 -5.37 -3.70 -2.74
CA GLY A 49 -6.64 -3.16 -3.25
C GLY A 49 -7.18 -3.99 -4.42
N ALA A 50 -6.35 -4.24 -5.43
CA ALA A 50 -6.76 -5.02 -6.60
C ALA A 50 -7.01 -6.50 -6.28
N LEU A 51 -6.17 -7.11 -5.46
CA LEU A 51 -6.38 -8.49 -5.01
C LEU A 51 -7.65 -8.63 -4.18
N GLY A 52 -7.94 -7.67 -3.29
CA GLY A 52 -9.18 -7.64 -2.52
C GLY A 52 -10.41 -7.50 -3.43
N ALA A 53 -10.37 -6.60 -4.41
CA ALA A 53 -11.44 -6.44 -5.38
C ALA A 53 -11.66 -7.69 -6.22
N TRP A 54 -10.59 -8.37 -6.64
CA TRP A 54 -10.67 -9.65 -7.35
C TRP A 54 -11.36 -10.71 -6.50
N VAL A 55 -10.89 -10.91 -5.26
CA VAL A 55 -11.44 -11.93 -4.35
C VAL A 55 -12.92 -11.67 -4.08
N VAL A 56 -13.34 -10.42 -3.89
CA VAL A 56 -14.76 -10.06 -3.72
C VAL A 56 -15.60 -10.45 -4.94
N GLN A 57 -15.09 -10.24 -6.15
CA GLN A 57 -15.83 -10.47 -7.40
C GLN A 57 -15.84 -11.94 -7.83
N THR A 58 -14.73 -12.66 -7.67
CA THR A 58 -14.55 -14.02 -8.21
C THR A 58 -14.60 -15.11 -7.14
N GLN A 59 -14.63 -14.73 -5.85
CA GLN A 59 -14.54 -15.62 -4.70
C GLN A 59 -13.35 -16.60 -4.75
N SER A 60 -12.29 -16.23 -5.48
CA SER A 60 -11.12 -17.07 -5.70
C SER A 60 -9.84 -16.24 -5.69
N PHE A 61 -8.72 -16.87 -5.33
CA PHE A 61 -7.41 -16.24 -5.39
C PHE A 61 -6.80 -16.38 -6.80
N SER A 62 -6.16 -15.32 -7.29
CA SER A 62 -5.39 -15.34 -8.53
C SER A 62 -4.20 -14.39 -8.43
N TRP A 63 -3.09 -14.77 -9.06
CA TRP A 63 -1.93 -13.91 -9.22
C TRP A 63 -2.11 -12.85 -10.32
N LEU A 64 -3.14 -13.00 -11.16
CA LEU A 64 -3.42 -12.08 -12.25
C LEU A 64 -3.61 -10.63 -11.77
N PRO A 65 -4.50 -10.30 -10.81
CA PRO A 65 -4.64 -8.93 -10.32
C PRO A 65 -3.32 -8.37 -9.77
N VAL A 66 -2.51 -9.19 -9.09
CA VAL A 66 -1.23 -8.79 -8.50
C VAL A 66 -0.25 -8.33 -9.58
N ILE A 67 -0.06 -9.15 -10.63
CA ILE A 67 0.90 -8.84 -11.70
C ILE A 67 0.42 -7.63 -12.50
N TRP A 68 -0.87 -7.57 -12.83
CA TRP A 68 -1.42 -6.51 -13.68
C TRP A 68 -1.53 -5.16 -12.98
N THR A 69 -1.56 -5.11 -11.65
CA THR A 69 -1.52 -3.84 -10.93
C THR A 69 -0.12 -3.27 -10.76
N VAL A 70 0.96 -4.04 -10.95
CA VAL A 70 2.32 -3.54 -10.73
C VAL A 70 2.59 -2.22 -11.47
N PRO A 71 2.30 -2.07 -12.79
CA PRO A 71 2.58 -0.81 -13.49
C PRO A 71 1.81 0.39 -12.89
N MET A 72 0.54 0.19 -12.56
CA MET A 72 -0.30 1.23 -11.96
C MET A 72 0.18 1.58 -10.55
N ALA A 73 0.51 0.58 -9.73
CA ALA A 73 1.02 0.76 -8.38
C ALA A 73 2.38 1.48 -8.36
N MET A 74 3.23 1.21 -9.35
CA MET A 74 4.49 1.94 -9.56
C MET A 74 4.24 3.42 -9.88
N LEU A 75 3.22 3.75 -10.67
CA LEU A 75 2.86 5.16 -10.94
C LEU A 75 2.40 5.88 -9.66
N VAL A 76 1.57 5.24 -8.83
CA VAL A 76 1.14 5.81 -7.53
C VAL A 76 2.36 6.02 -6.62
N SER A 77 3.25 5.04 -6.54
CA SER A 77 4.50 5.16 -5.78
C SER A 77 5.40 6.27 -6.32
N ALA A 78 5.46 6.47 -7.64
CA ALA A 78 6.25 7.54 -8.26
C ALA A 78 5.71 8.94 -7.92
N ILE A 79 4.39 9.10 -7.87
CA ILE A 79 3.76 10.35 -7.43
C ILE A 79 4.11 10.65 -5.96
N LEU A 80 4.03 9.64 -5.08
CA LEU A 80 4.43 9.83 -3.69
C LEU A 80 5.92 10.12 -3.57
N HIS A 81 6.75 9.46 -4.36
CA HIS A 81 8.18 9.70 -4.39
C HIS A 81 8.50 11.14 -4.82
N ALA A 82 7.83 11.67 -5.85
CA ALA A 82 7.97 13.06 -6.27
C ALA A 82 7.53 14.05 -5.17
N ASN A 83 6.48 13.72 -4.41
CA ASN A 83 6.08 14.50 -3.24
C ASN A 83 7.16 14.49 -2.15
N ASN A 84 7.71 13.31 -1.83
CA ASN A 84 8.80 13.18 -0.85
C ASN A 84 10.07 13.90 -1.31
N TRP A 85 10.35 13.95 -2.61
CA TRP A 85 11.46 14.70 -3.17
C TRP A 85 11.30 16.22 -2.97
N ARG A 86 10.12 16.76 -3.30
CA ARG A 86 9.82 18.18 -3.07
C ARG A 86 9.97 18.56 -1.60
N ASP A 87 9.54 17.68 -0.70
CA ASP A 87 9.50 17.93 0.73
C ASP A 87 10.80 17.51 1.45
N ALA A 88 11.83 17.07 0.71
CA ALA A 88 13.08 16.51 1.24
C ALA A 88 13.80 17.45 2.22
N ALA A 89 13.90 18.75 1.90
CA ALA A 89 14.51 19.74 2.78
C ALA A 89 13.78 19.86 4.13
N SER A 90 12.45 19.92 4.11
CA SER A 90 11.63 19.98 5.34
C SER A 90 11.61 18.65 6.10
N ASP A 91 11.70 17.52 5.40
CA ASP A 91 11.75 16.18 5.99
C ASP A 91 13.09 15.93 6.70
N LYS A 92 14.20 16.44 6.14
CA LYS A 92 15.55 16.41 6.74
C LYS A 92 15.59 17.16 8.08
N GLU A 93 14.97 18.34 8.15
CA GLU A 93 14.82 19.11 9.39
C GLU A 93 14.02 18.35 10.47
N ARG A 94 13.08 17.50 10.05
CA ARG A 94 12.21 16.70 10.93
C ARG A 94 12.72 15.29 11.20
N LYS A 95 13.93 14.94 10.72
CA LYS A 95 14.53 13.60 10.81
C LYS A 95 13.63 12.49 10.22
N ILE A 96 12.92 12.80 9.15
CA ILE A 96 12.11 11.84 8.39
C ILE A 96 13.01 11.25 7.30
N ALA A 97 13.30 9.96 7.37
CA ALA A 97 14.04 9.28 6.30
C ALA A 97 13.07 8.80 5.22
N THR A 98 13.15 9.39 4.02
CA THR A 98 12.43 8.94 2.82
C THR A 98 13.40 8.35 1.81
N ILE A 99 12.93 7.54 0.86
CA ILE A 99 13.79 6.99 -0.21
C ILE A 99 14.43 8.14 -1.01
N ALA A 100 13.70 9.24 -1.22
CA ALA A 100 14.21 10.42 -1.90
C ALA A 100 15.36 11.09 -1.13
N GLY A 101 15.21 11.28 0.18
CA GLY A 101 16.23 11.93 1.02
C GLY A 101 17.51 11.12 1.23
N CYS A 102 17.54 9.82 0.92
CA CYS A 102 18.77 9.03 0.96
C CYS A 102 19.81 9.44 -0.09
N TRP A 103 19.42 10.22 -1.10
CA TRP A 103 20.29 10.65 -2.20
C TRP A 103 20.77 12.11 -2.07
N GLU A 104 20.45 12.82 -0.97
CA GLU A 104 20.84 14.21 -0.65
C GLU A 104 21.62 14.37 0.68
#